data_AF-A0A2G9U2R1-F1
#
_entry.id   AF-A0A2G9U2R1-F1
#
_cell.length_a   1.000
_cell.length_b   1.000
_cell.length_c   1.000
_cell.angle_alpha   90.00
_cell.angle_beta   90.00
_cell.angle_gamma   90.00
#
_symmetry.space_group_name_H-M   'P 1'
#
loop_
_entity.id
_entity.type
_entity.pdbx_description
1 polymer ?
#
loop_
_entity_poly.entity_id
_entity_poly.type
_entity_poly.pdbx_seq_one_letter_code
_entity_poly.pdbx_strand_id
1 'polypeptide(L)'
;MSQKVGVLDVTSADFDVDAYLSSQLKEKNLDELVKEEEEMVSSVRRLDSDVHQLVYENYNKFLTATSTVRKIQDEFNLLDSEMESLSRNMKNISALIGELSGVLGGGREGVAQLGSSYKVVKSLQSIFELPNILQ
;
A
#
# COMPACT_ATOMS: atom_id res chain seq x y z
N MET A 1 -21.50 7.89 -53.59
CA MET A 1 -20.10 7.44 -53.74
C MET A 1 -19.48 6.89 -52.45
N SER A 2 -20.12 6.93 -51.27
CA SER A 2 -19.47 6.55 -49.99
C SER A 2 -19.57 5.10 -49.54
N GLN A 3 -20.24 4.20 -50.28
CA GLN A 3 -20.50 2.83 -49.79
C GLN A 3 -19.42 1.79 -50.21
N LYS A 4 -18.45 2.18 -51.05
CA LYS A 4 -17.49 1.22 -51.65
C LYS A 4 -16.29 0.88 -50.75
N VAL A 5 -16.00 1.69 -49.72
CA VAL A 5 -14.76 1.55 -48.94
C VAL A 5 -14.85 0.45 -47.90
N GLY A 6 -15.98 0.31 -47.19
CA GLY A 6 -16.13 -0.71 -46.13
C GLY A 6 -16.25 -2.14 -46.63
N VAL A 7 -16.69 -2.33 -47.88
CA VAL A 7 -16.89 -3.65 -48.51
C VAL A 7 -15.57 -4.24 -49.01
N LEU A 8 -14.59 -3.37 -49.33
CA LEU A 8 -13.27 -3.75 -49.85
C LEU A 8 -12.17 -3.74 -48.77
N ASP A 9 -12.50 -3.31 -47.55
CA ASP A 9 -11.56 -3.22 -46.44
C ASP A 9 -11.52 -4.54 -45.67
N VAL A 10 -10.37 -5.22 -45.70
CA VAL A 10 -10.14 -6.52 -45.04
C VAL A 10 -10.28 -6.43 -43.50
N THR A 11 -10.22 -5.22 -42.93
CA THR A 11 -10.37 -4.98 -41.49
C THR A 11 -11.79 -4.59 -41.08
N SER A 12 -12.67 -4.36 -42.04
CA SER A 12 -14.06 -3.95 -41.83
C SER A 12 -14.97 -5.14 -41.52
N ALA A 13 -15.99 -4.92 -40.70
CA ALA A 13 -17.01 -5.93 -40.42
C ALA A 13 -17.91 -6.23 -41.64
N ASP A 14 -17.98 -5.29 -42.59
CA ASP A 14 -18.78 -5.40 -43.82
C ASP A 14 -17.95 -5.94 -45.00
N PHE A 15 -16.79 -6.56 -44.74
CA PHE A 15 -15.90 -7.07 -45.77
C PHE A 15 -16.58 -8.14 -46.64
N ASP A 16 -16.57 -7.91 -47.96
CA ASP A 16 -17.06 -8.85 -48.97
C ASP A 16 -15.87 -9.41 -49.76
N VAL A 17 -15.61 -10.70 -49.55
CA VAL A 17 -14.53 -11.44 -50.19
C VAL A 17 -14.66 -11.44 -51.72
N ASP A 18 -15.87 -11.61 -52.24
CA ASP A 18 -16.10 -11.74 -53.68
C ASP A 18 -15.93 -10.39 -54.38
N ALA A 19 -16.39 -9.31 -53.75
CA ALA A 19 -16.19 -7.94 -54.25
C ALA A 19 -14.71 -7.53 -54.24
N TYR A 20 -13.98 -7.87 -53.16
CA TYR A 20 -12.54 -7.61 -53.03
C TYR A 20 -11.70 -8.40 -54.03
N LEU A 21 -11.98 -9.70 -54.18
CA LEU A 21 -11.27 -10.53 -55.15
C LEU A 21 -11.53 -10.05 -56.59
N SER A 22 -12.78 -9.67 -56.88
CA SER A 22 -13.18 -9.13 -58.18
C SER A 22 -12.51 -7.80 -58.52
N SER A 23 -12.24 -6.93 -57.53
CA SER A 23 -11.47 -5.71 -57.77
C SER A 23 -9.99 -6.00 -57.95
N GLN A 24 -9.41 -6.87 -57.11
CA GLN A 24 -8.00 -7.25 -57.19
C GLN A 24 -7.64 -7.92 -58.53
N LEU A 25 -8.47 -8.85 -59.02
CA LEU A 25 -8.28 -9.51 -60.32
C LEU A 25 -8.44 -8.57 -61.52
N LYS A 26 -9.14 -7.44 -61.37
CA LYS A 26 -9.30 -6.43 -62.43
C LYS A 26 -8.20 -5.39 -62.43
N GLU A 27 -7.62 -5.09 -61.27
CA GLU A 27 -6.69 -3.98 -61.08
C GLU A 27 -5.22 -4.40 -61.04
N LYS A 28 -4.91 -5.67 -60.70
CA LYS A 28 -3.54 -6.17 -60.55
C LYS A 28 -3.15 -7.22 -61.57
N ASN A 29 -1.86 -7.26 -61.87
CA ASN A 29 -1.25 -8.33 -62.66
C ASN A 29 -0.87 -9.54 -61.78
N LEU A 30 -0.47 -10.66 -62.41
CA LEU A 30 -0.19 -11.91 -61.69
C LEU A 30 0.96 -11.77 -60.68
N ASP A 31 2.04 -11.07 -61.03
CA ASP A 31 3.19 -10.88 -60.12
C ASP A 31 2.80 -10.05 -58.89
N GLU A 32 1.99 -9.01 -59.08
CA GLU A 32 1.44 -8.21 -57.99
C GLU A 32 0.51 -9.04 -57.09
N LEU A 33 -0.29 -9.94 -57.68
CA LEU A 33 -1.19 -10.81 -56.93
C LEU A 33 -0.43 -11.85 -56.10
N VAL A 34 0.65 -12.42 -56.64
CA VAL A 34 1.55 -13.34 -55.93
C VAL A 34 2.23 -12.62 -54.77
N LYS A 35 2.74 -11.41 -55.00
CA LYS A 35 3.36 -10.62 -53.93
C LYS A 35 2.37 -10.26 -52.81
N GLU A 36 1.13 -9.92 -53.17
CA GLU A 36 0.07 -9.66 -52.18
C GLU A 36 -0.24 -10.91 -51.34
N GLU A 37 -0.26 -12.08 -51.95
CA GLU A 37 -0.45 -13.36 -51.25
C GLU A 37 0.69 -13.61 -50.25
N GLU A 38 1.94 -13.43 -50.66
CA GLU A 38 3.11 -13.57 -49.79
C GLU A 38 3.07 -12.59 -48.61
N GLU A 39 2.70 -11.33 -48.85
CA GLU A 39 2.54 -10.31 -47.82
C GLU A 39 1.39 -10.65 -46.85
N MET A 40 0.28 -11.19 -47.36
CA MET A 40 -0.85 -11.61 -46.54
C MET A 40 -0.47 -12.80 -45.65
N VAL A 41 0.20 -13.82 -46.20
CA VAL A 41 0.70 -14.97 -45.43
C VAL A 41 1.67 -14.53 -44.33
N SER A 42 2.58 -13.60 -44.66
CA SER A 42 3.50 -13.01 -43.68
C SER A 42 2.75 -12.25 -42.58
N SER A 43 1.73 -11.47 -42.96
CA SER A 43 0.90 -10.69 -42.03
C SER A 43 0.11 -11.59 -41.08
N VAL A 44 -0.43 -12.72 -41.57
CA VAL A 44 -1.12 -13.71 -40.73
C VAL A 44 -0.16 -14.30 -39.69
N ARG A 45 1.06 -14.67 -40.09
CA ARG A 45 2.08 -15.22 -39.17
C ARG A 45 2.52 -14.19 -38.13
N ARG A 46 2.69 -12.92 -38.54
CA ARG A 46 3.02 -11.84 -37.61
C ARG A 46 1.89 -11.61 -36.61
N LEU A 47 0.65 -11.55 -37.08
CA LEU A 47 -0.51 -11.36 -36.22
C LEU A 47 -0.65 -12.49 -35.19
N ASP A 48 -0.43 -13.74 -35.61
CA ASP A 48 -0.40 -14.88 -34.70
C ASP A 48 0.68 -14.73 -33.62
N SER A 49 1.91 -14.33 -34.01
CA SER A 49 2.99 -14.05 -33.06
C SER A 49 2.64 -12.90 -32.10
N ASP A 50 2.03 -11.82 -32.60
CA ASP A 50 1.62 -10.66 -31.80
C ASP A 50 0.56 -11.06 -30.76
N VAL A 51 -0.41 -11.91 -31.15
CA VAL A 51 -1.41 -12.45 -30.24
C VAL A 51 -0.74 -13.27 -29.13
N HIS A 52 0.18 -14.17 -29.47
CA HIS A 52 0.92 -14.95 -28.47
C HIS A 52 1.73 -14.06 -27.52
N GLN A 53 2.41 -13.03 -28.04
CA GLN A 53 3.16 -12.08 -27.24
C GLN A 53 2.25 -11.31 -26.28
N LEU A 54 1.11 -10.79 -26.76
CA LEU A 54 0.16 -10.05 -25.93
C LEU A 54 -0.41 -10.90 -24.80
N VAL A 55 -0.72 -12.17 -25.09
CA VAL A 55 -1.20 -13.13 -24.09
C VAL A 55 -0.12 -13.36 -23.04
N TYR A 56 1.12 -13.63 -23.46
CA TYR A 56 2.24 -13.84 -22.56
C TYR A 56 2.51 -12.63 -21.66
N GLU A 57 2.55 -11.43 -22.25
CA GLU A 57 2.74 -10.19 -21.51
C GLU A 57 1.63 -9.95 -20.49
N ASN A 58 0.36 -10.18 -20.86
CA ASN A 58 -0.76 -10.03 -19.94
C ASN A 58 -0.71 -11.05 -18.80
N TYR A 59 -0.42 -12.32 -19.09
CA TYR A 59 -0.26 -13.34 -18.06
C TYR A 59 0.88 -13.00 -17.10
N ASN A 60 2.01 -12.53 -17.61
CA ASN A 60 3.15 -12.16 -16.77
C ASN A 60 2.82 -10.94 -15.89
N LYS A 61 2.14 -9.93 -16.44
CA LYS A 61 1.64 -8.77 -15.68
C LYS A 61 0.66 -9.22 -14.59
N PHE A 62 -0.26 -10.13 -14.89
CA PHE A 62 -1.22 -10.66 -13.93
C PHE A 62 -0.54 -11.46 -12.81
N LEU A 63 0.42 -12.31 -13.16
CA LEU A 63 1.21 -13.08 -12.20
C LEU A 63 1.99 -12.15 -11.27
N THR A 64 2.63 -11.13 -11.84
CA THR A 64 3.38 -10.11 -11.08
C THR A 64 2.45 -9.36 -10.13
N ALA A 65 1.31 -8.86 -10.63
CA ALA A 65 0.32 -8.17 -9.80
C ALA A 65 -0.17 -9.05 -8.64
N THR A 66 -0.49 -10.32 -8.91
CA THR A 66 -0.91 -11.29 -7.89
C THR A 66 0.18 -11.51 -6.85
N SER A 67 1.44 -11.63 -7.27
CA SER A 67 2.59 -11.76 -6.34
C SER A 67 2.77 -10.52 -5.48
N THR A 68 2.57 -9.32 -6.04
CA THR A 68 2.66 -8.05 -5.32
C THR A 68 1.53 -7.94 -4.28
N VAL A 69 0.30 -8.31 -4.63
CA VAL A 69 -0.82 -8.35 -3.68
C VAL A 69 -0.52 -9.28 -2.51
N ARG A 70 0.06 -10.46 -2.76
CA ARG A 70 0.49 -11.37 -1.68
C ARG A 70 1.56 -10.74 -0.80
N LYS A 71 2.58 -10.10 -1.37
CA LYS A 71 3.61 -9.40 -0.58
C LYS A 71 3.02 -8.31 0.29
N ILE A 72 2.10 -7.49 -0.24
CA ILE A 72 1.41 -6.45 0.52
C ILE A 72 0.63 -7.07 1.70
N GLN A 73 -0.04 -8.21 1.48
CA GLN A 73 -0.74 -8.92 2.54
C GLN A 73 0.22 -9.39 3.65
N ASP A 74 1.37 -9.96 3.28
CA ASP A 74 2.37 -10.42 4.23
C ASP A 74 2.98 -9.25 5.03
N GLU A 75 3.28 -8.14 4.36
CA GLU A 75 3.77 -6.90 5.01
C GLU A 75 2.73 -6.31 5.97
N PHE A 76 1.44 -6.35 5.61
CA PHE A 76 0.37 -5.86 6.47
C PHE A 76 0.23 -6.72 7.75
N ASN A 77 0.32 -8.04 7.62
CA ASN A 77 0.29 -8.95 8.77
C ASN A 77 1.49 -8.70 9.72
N LEU A 78 2.66 -8.41 9.16
CA LEU A 78 3.83 -8.04 9.97
C LEU A 78 3.59 -6.72 10.72
N LEU A 79 3.06 -5.70 10.01
CA LEU A 79 2.74 -4.41 10.60
C LEU A 79 1.74 -4.53 11.75
N ASP A 80 0.69 -5.35 11.60
CA ASP A 80 -0.30 -5.61 12.65
C ASP A 80 0.37 -6.18 13.91
N SER A 81 1.25 -7.17 13.76
CA SER A 81 2.01 -7.76 14.87
C SER A 81 2.91 -6.74 15.58
N GLU A 82 3.59 -5.88 14.82
CA GLU A 82 4.41 -4.80 15.37
C GLU A 82 3.55 -3.78 16.12
N MET A 83 2.37 -3.44 15.60
CA MET A 83 1.43 -2.52 16.26
C MET A 83 0.89 -3.08 17.57
N GLU A 84 0.59 -4.39 17.61
CA GLU A 84 0.20 -5.08 18.85
C GLU A 84 1.34 -5.09 19.88
N SER A 85 2.58 -5.31 19.44
CA SER A 85 3.76 -5.22 20.30
C SER A 85 3.94 -3.81 20.88
N LEU A 86 3.83 -2.78 20.03
CA LEU A 86 3.90 -1.39 20.45
C LEU A 86 2.79 -1.03 21.45
N SER A 87 1.55 -1.45 21.19
CA SER A 87 0.40 -1.25 22.08
C SER A 87 0.63 -1.89 23.45
N ARG A 88 1.16 -3.12 23.49
CA ARG A 88 1.54 -3.80 24.74
C ARG A 88 2.62 -3.03 25.49
N ASN A 89 3.66 -2.59 24.80
CA ASN A 89 4.73 -1.80 25.42
C ASN A 89 4.20 -0.48 25.98
N MET A 90 3.32 0.22 25.26
CA MET A 90 2.71 1.45 25.72
C MET A 90 1.83 1.24 26.96
N LYS A 91 1.07 0.14 27.01
CA LYS A 91 0.31 -0.25 28.21
C LYS A 91 1.23 -0.52 29.40
N ASN A 92 2.33 -1.23 29.19
CA ASN A 92 3.33 -1.50 30.24
C ASN A 92 3.97 -0.21 30.76
N ILE A 93 4.36 0.70 29.86
CA ILE A 93 4.90 2.02 30.24
C ILE A 93 3.86 2.79 31.05
N SER A 94 2.61 2.83 30.60
CA SER A 94 1.54 3.53 31.31
C SER A 94 1.29 2.96 32.70
N ALA A 95 1.36 1.63 32.85
CA ALA A 95 1.23 0.97 34.15
C ALA A 95 2.39 1.32 35.09
N LEU A 96 3.63 1.26 34.60
CA LEU A 96 4.83 1.63 35.36
C LEU A 96 4.82 3.10 35.81
N ILE A 97 4.36 4.01 34.94
CA ILE A 97 4.18 5.43 35.30
C ILE A 97 3.14 5.58 36.41
N GLY A 98 2.04 4.82 36.36
CA GLY A 98 1.02 4.80 37.40
C GLY A 98 1.56 4.32 38.74
N GLU A 99 2.30 3.22 38.75
CA GLU A 99 2.96 2.68 39.95
C GLU A 99 3.97 3.66 40.53
N LEU A 100 4.86 4.21 39.70
CA LEU A 100 5.86 5.21 40.11
C LEU A 100 5.19 6.46 40.71
N SER A 101 4.10 6.93 40.10
CA SER A 101 3.34 8.08 40.62
C SER A 101 2.74 7.77 41.99
N GLY A 102 2.26 6.55 42.22
CA GLY A 102 1.79 6.09 43.53
C GLY A 102 2.90 6.10 44.58
N VAL A 103 4.07 5.56 44.26
CA VAL A 103 5.25 5.53 45.16
C VAL A 103 5.71 6.95 45.50
N LEU A 104 5.85 7.81 44.50
CA LEU A 104 6.24 9.21 44.72
C LEU A 104 5.18 9.99 45.51
N GLY A 105 3.89 9.70 45.30
CA GLY A 105 2.78 10.25 46.07
C GLY A 105 2.90 9.92 47.56
N GLY A 106 3.05 8.63 47.89
CA GLY A 106 3.24 8.18 49.28
C GLY A 106 4.50 8.77 49.94
N GLY A 107 5.60 8.85 49.20
CA GLY A 107 6.83 9.51 49.67
C GLY A 107 6.61 10.99 50.01
N ARG A 108 5.88 11.72 49.17
CA ARG A 108 5.53 13.14 49.42
C ARG A 108 4.65 13.31 50.65
N GLU A 109 3.68 12.43 50.85
CA GLU A 109 2.83 12.43 52.05
C GLU A 109 3.65 12.20 53.33
N GLY A 110 4.56 11.23 53.31
CA GLY A 110 5.46 10.97 54.44
C GLY A 110 6.35 12.17 54.77
N VAL A 111 6.94 12.81 53.75
CA VAL A 111 7.74 14.05 53.94
C VAL A 111 6.89 15.20 54.48
N ALA A 112 5.65 15.35 53.99
CA ALA A 112 4.72 16.36 54.48
C ALA A 112 4.36 16.15 55.97
N GLN A 113 4.10 14.90 56.37
CA GLN A 113 3.83 14.54 57.76
C GLN A 113 5.04 14.84 58.66
N LEU A 114 6.24 14.40 58.28
CA LEU A 114 7.47 14.69 59.01
C LEU A 114 7.72 16.20 59.16
N GLY A 115 7.51 16.96 58.08
CA GLY A 115 7.60 18.42 58.11
C GLY A 115 6.58 19.06 59.06
N SER A 116 5.35 18.51 59.15
CA SER A 116 4.35 18.98 60.12
C SER A 116 4.75 18.68 61.56
N SER A 117 5.24 17.47 61.86
CA SER A 117 5.71 17.10 63.19
C SER A 117 6.92 17.93 63.60
N TYR A 118 7.86 18.17 62.69
CA TYR A 118 9.01 19.04 62.93
C TYR A 118 8.57 20.48 63.27
N LYS A 119 7.59 21.04 62.57
CA LYS A 119 7.02 22.36 62.91
C LYS A 119 6.43 22.38 64.32
N VAL A 120 5.72 21.32 64.73
CA VAL A 120 5.18 21.21 66.09
C VAL A 120 6.30 21.16 67.12
N VAL A 121 7.29 20.29 66.93
CA VAL A 121 8.45 20.19 67.84
C VAL A 121 9.18 21.52 67.94
N LYS A 122 9.40 22.22 66.82
CA LYS A 122 10.02 23.54 66.81
C LYS A 122 9.19 24.59 67.56
N SER A 123 7.88 24.57 67.43
CA SER A 123 6.99 25.49 68.18
C SER A 123 7.04 25.23 69.68
N LEU A 124 7.08 23.96 70.10
CA LEU A 124 7.25 23.59 71.51
C LEU A 124 8.61 24.04 72.03
N GLN A 125 9.68 23.82 71.27
CA GLN A 125 11.02 24.30 71.62
C GLN A 125 11.03 25.82 71.83
N SER A 126 10.41 26.60 70.92
CA SER A 126 10.32 28.05 71.10
C SER A 126 9.54 28.44 72.37
N ILE A 127 8.50 27.70 72.75
CA ILE A 127 7.77 27.91 74.02
C ILE A 127 8.65 27.58 75.23
N PHE A 128 9.48 26.54 75.17
CA PHE A 128 10.41 26.19 76.25
C PHE A 128 11.62 27.13 76.34
N GLU A 129 11.99 27.78 75.26
CA GLU A 129 13.07 28.77 75.23
C GLU A 129 12.61 30.16 75.72
N LEU A 130 11.31 30.46 75.65
CA LEU A 130 10.72 31.74 76.09
C LEU A 130 10.96 32.09 77.59
N PRO A 131 10.88 31.15 78.56
CA PRO A 131 11.20 31.43 79.97
C PRO A 131 12.66 31.82 80.22
N ASN A 132 13.61 31.42 79.36
CA ASN A 132 15.04 31.74 79.54
C ASN A 132 15.39 33.16 79.05
N ILE A 133 14.49 33.83 78.35
CA ILE A 133 14.70 35.20 77.82
C ILE A 133 13.98 36.25 78.69
N LEU A 134 13.06 35.82 79.57
CA LEU A 134 12.26 36.67 80.45
C LEU A 134 12.75 36.70 81.92
N GLN A 135 13.92 36.14 82.22
CA GLN A 135 14.67 36.37 83.47
C GLN A 135 15.79 37.38 83.23
#